data_AF-A0A5M8NXM7-F1
#
_entry.id   AF-A0A5M8NXM7-F1
#
_cell.length_a   1.000
_cell.length_b   1.000
_cell.length_c   1.000
_cell.angle_alpha   90.00
_cell.angle_beta   90.00
_cell.angle_gamma   90.00
#
_symmetry.space_group_name_H-M   'P 1'
#
loop_
_entity.id
_entity.type
_entity.pdbx_description
1 polymer ?
#
loop_
_entity_poly.entity_id
_entity_poly.type
_entity_poly.pdbx_seq_one_letter_code
_entity_poly.pdbx_strand_id
1 'polypeptide(L)'
;MAKILKFIHYHAYFLYVIVLIILPSTAFAQKAIEITGSVVDERTNQSIIGSSVIVANTTTGAITDTEGKFVVRTKELPVTLLVSFVGYATSVIEVYESSEPITIFLHENIGYLNEIVVVGYGT
;
A
#
# COMPACT_ATOMS: atom_id res chain seq x y z
N MET A 1 -14.36 54.83 -29.25
CA MET A 1 -15.16 53.67 -28.80
C MET A 1 -14.50 52.32 -29.07
N ALA A 2 -14.07 52.00 -30.30
CA ALA A 2 -13.52 50.68 -30.66
C ALA A 2 -12.23 50.24 -29.91
N LYS A 3 -11.35 51.18 -29.51
CA LYS A 3 -10.11 50.85 -28.76
C LYS A 3 -10.39 50.37 -27.33
N ILE A 4 -11.39 50.97 -26.67
CA ILE A 4 -11.82 50.58 -25.30
C ILE A 4 -12.45 49.19 -25.32
N LEU A 5 -13.26 48.90 -26.36
CA LEU A 5 -13.85 47.58 -26.53
C LEU A 5 -12.78 46.50 -26.70
N LYS A 6 -11.78 46.72 -27.55
CA LYS A 6 -10.66 45.79 -27.73
C LYS A 6 -9.84 45.60 -26.44
N PHE A 7 -9.61 46.68 -25.69
CA PHE A 7 -8.92 46.64 -24.40
C PHE A 7 -9.65 45.75 -23.37
N ILE A 8 -10.98 45.89 -23.27
CA ILE A 8 -11.81 45.05 -22.40
C ILE A 8 -11.76 43.57 -22.83
N HIS A 9 -11.80 43.29 -24.15
CA HIS A 9 -11.71 41.91 -24.65
C HIS A 9 -10.33 41.28 -24.40
N TYR A 10 -9.23 42.04 -24.49
CA TYR A 10 -7.89 41.54 -24.16
C TYR A 10 -7.75 41.20 -22.67
N HIS A 11 -8.28 42.03 -21.78
CA HIS A 11 -8.28 41.75 -20.35
C HIS A 11 -9.19 40.57 -19.98
N ALA A 12 -10.36 40.44 -20.63
CA ALA A 12 -11.24 39.29 -20.44
C ALA A 12 -10.60 37.97 -20.94
N TYR A 13 -9.91 38.00 -22.09
CA TYR A 13 -9.18 36.85 -22.61
C TYR A 13 -8.00 36.47 -21.70
N PHE A 14 -7.25 37.47 -21.20
CA PHE A 14 -6.15 37.25 -20.26
C PHE A 14 -6.65 36.63 -18.94
N LEU A 15 -7.78 37.10 -18.41
CA LEU A 15 -8.41 36.55 -17.21
C LEU A 15 -8.93 35.12 -17.45
N TYR A 16 -9.49 34.83 -18.62
CA TYR A 16 -9.92 33.49 -19.01
C TYR A 16 -8.74 32.49 -19.08
N VAL A 17 -7.61 32.90 -19.66
CA VAL A 17 -6.39 32.08 -19.74
C VAL A 17 -5.82 31.81 -18.35
N ILE A 18 -5.82 32.79 -17.44
CA ILE A 18 -5.39 32.60 -16.05
C ILE A 18 -6.27 31.59 -15.32
N VAL A 19 -7.59 31.67 -15.47
CA VAL A 19 -8.52 30.70 -14.86
C VAL A 19 -8.27 29.28 -15.37
N LEU A 20 -8.02 29.13 -16.67
CA LEU A 20 -7.80 27.83 -17.31
C LEU A 20 -6.49 27.15 -16.85
N ILE A 21 -5.48 27.94 -16.49
CA ILE A 21 -4.19 27.46 -15.96
C ILE A 21 -4.29 27.01 -14.49
N ILE A 22 -5.25 27.52 -13.71
CA ILE A 22 -5.38 27.23 -12.27
C ILE A 22 -6.23 25.97 -12.01
N LEU A 23 -7.13 25.59 -12.93
CA LEU A 23 -8.01 24.41 -12.80
C LEU A 23 -7.30 23.05 -12.58
N PRO A 24 -6.15 22.71 -13.20
CA PRO A 24 -5.53 21.40 -13.03
C PRO A 24 -4.80 21.21 -11.67
N SER A 25 -4.73 22.25 -10.82
CA SER A 25 -4.01 22.20 -9.54
C SER A 25 -4.65 21.27 -8.49
N THR A 26 -5.91 20.87 -8.69
CA THR A 26 -6.63 19.96 -7.77
C THR A 26 -6.35 18.48 -8.03
N ALA A 27 -5.66 18.13 -9.13
CA ALA A 27 -5.46 16.74 -9.54
C ALA A 27 -4.30 16.01 -8.82
N PHE A 28 -3.41 16.73 -8.13
CA PHE A 28 -2.21 16.16 -7.51
C PHE A 28 -2.35 15.81 -6.01
N ALA A 29 -3.53 15.98 -5.41
CA ALA A 29 -3.77 15.70 -4.00
C ALA A 29 -4.50 14.36 -3.76
N GLN A 30 -4.09 13.28 -4.44
CA GLN A 30 -4.54 11.93 -4.05
C GLN A 30 -3.99 11.64 -2.65
N LYS A 31 -4.82 11.85 -1.63
CA LYS A 31 -4.49 11.68 -0.22
C LYS A 31 -4.22 10.19 0.02
N ALA A 32 -2.96 9.79 -0.03
CA ALA A 32 -2.55 8.44 0.32
C ALA A 32 -2.76 8.23 1.82
N ILE A 33 -3.45 7.14 2.16
CA ILE A 33 -3.63 6.68 3.53
C ILE A 33 -2.42 5.79 3.86
N GLU A 34 -1.66 6.17 4.87
CA GLU A 34 -0.53 5.37 5.36
C GLU A 34 -0.99 4.42 6.46
N ILE A 35 -0.81 3.12 6.21
CA ILE A 35 -0.98 2.07 7.22
C ILE A 35 0.41 1.70 7.70
N THR A 36 0.62 1.82 9.00
CA THR A 36 1.90 1.50 9.64
C THR A 36 1.70 0.34 10.61
N GLY A 37 2.76 -0.42 10.85
CA GLY A 37 2.67 -1.52 11.78
C GLY A 37 3.96 -2.30 11.92
N SER A 38 3.88 -3.41 12.64
CA SER A 38 4.95 -4.39 12.78
C SER A 38 4.45 -5.80 12.56
N VAL A 39 5.33 -6.66 12.07
CA VAL A 39 5.09 -8.10 11.93
C VAL A 39 5.96 -8.84 12.93
N VAL A 40 5.33 -9.70 13.72
CA VAL A 40 5.98 -10.44 14.80
C VAL A 40 5.58 -11.92 14.75
N ASP A 41 6.49 -12.77 15.19
CA ASP A 41 6.24 -14.19 15.42
C ASP A 41 5.36 -14.35 16.66
N GLU A 42 4.21 -15.02 16.53
CA GLU A 42 3.28 -15.26 17.63
C GLU A 42 3.92 -16.01 18.82
N ARG A 43 4.76 -17.00 18.53
CA ARG A 43 5.36 -17.88 19.53
C ARG A 43 6.48 -17.20 20.30
N THR A 44 7.33 -16.45 19.59
CA THR A 44 8.54 -15.87 20.17
C THR A 44 8.40 -14.39 20.53
N ASN A 45 7.36 -13.72 20.04
CA ASN A 45 7.21 -12.26 20.05
C ASN A 45 8.39 -11.50 19.43
N GLN A 46 9.17 -12.17 18.57
CA GLN A 46 10.28 -11.54 17.87
C GLN A 46 9.79 -10.90 16.56
N SER A 47 10.36 -9.74 16.22
CA SER A 47 10.11 -9.08 14.94
C SER A 47 10.54 -9.94 13.76
N ILE A 48 9.69 -10.03 12.74
CA ILE A 48 9.99 -10.77 11.51
C ILE A 48 10.45 -9.79 10.42
N ILE A 49 11.74 -9.81 10.15
CA ILE A 49 12.42 -9.00 9.14
C ILE A 49 12.18 -9.61 7.75
N GLY A 50 11.87 -8.79 6.75
CA GLY A 50 11.69 -9.24 5.36
C GLY A 50 10.33 -9.86 5.04
N SER A 51 9.34 -9.71 5.91
CA SER A 51 7.95 -10.10 5.64
C SER A 51 7.36 -9.25 4.53
N SER A 52 6.60 -9.88 3.63
CA SER A 52 5.86 -9.18 2.58
C SER A 52 4.48 -8.78 3.10
N VAL A 53 4.13 -7.50 2.97
CA VAL A 53 2.84 -6.92 3.33
C VAL A 53 2.21 -6.34 2.07
N ILE A 54 1.18 -7.00 1.53
CA ILE A 54 0.55 -6.64 0.25
C ILE A 54 -0.90 -6.23 0.49
N VAL A 55 -1.34 -5.14 -0.13
CA VAL A 55 -2.76 -4.78 -0.21
C VAL A 55 -3.43 -5.71 -1.22
N ALA A 56 -4.42 -6.48 -0.78
CA ALA A 56 -5.13 -7.46 -1.59
C ALA A 56 -5.68 -6.85 -2.88
N ASN A 57 -5.65 -7.62 -3.97
CA ASN A 57 -6.07 -7.20 -5.31
C ASN A 57 -5.28 -6.01 -5.91
N THR A 58 -4.13 -5.67 -5.34
CA THR A 58 -3.26 -4.61 -5.86
C THR A 58 -1.82 -5.11 -5.95
N THR A 59 -0.97 -4.35 -6.64
CA THR A 59 0.49 -4.54 -6.62
C THR A 59 1.16 -3.66 -5.56
N THR A 60 0.37 -3.01 -4.70
CA THR A 60 0.88 -2.13 -3.66
C THR A 60 1.22 -2.95 -2.44
N GLY A 61 2.46 -2.83 -1.98
CA GLY A 61 2.94 -3.53 -0.80
C GLY A 61 4.22 -2.92 -0.27
N ALA A 62 4.68 -3.47 0.85
CA ALA A 62 5.90 -3.11 1.53
C ALA A 62 6.59 -4.38 2.05
N ILE A 63 7.88 -4.25 2.35
CA ILE A 63 8.67 -5.26 3.04
C ILE A 63 8.98 -4.75 4.43
N THR A 64 8.94 -5.62 5.44
CA THR A 64 9.30 -5.23 6.81
C THR A 64 10.79 -4.95 6.95
N ASP A 65 11.14 -3.94 7.72
CA ASP A 65 12.51 -3.53 8.01
C ASP A 65 13.18 -4.41 9.10
N THR A 66 14.36 -3.99 9.57
CA THR A 66 15.15 -4.70 10.60
C THR A 66 14.47 -4.78 11.97
N GLU A 67 13.47 -3.94 12.24
CA GLU A 67 12.66 -3.97 13.46
C GLU A 67 11.31 -4.67 13.22
N GLY A 68 11.11 -5.25 12.03
CA GLY A 68 9.86 -5.88 11.62
C GLY A 68 8.76 -4.86 11.27
N LYS A 69 9.09 -3.57 11.15
CA LYS A 69 8.11 -2.50 10.87
C LYS A 69 7.85 -2.38 9.38
N PHE A 70 6.62 -1.99 9.02
CA PHE A 70 6.22 -1.71 7.66
C PHE A 70 5.43 -0.40 7.56
N VAL A 71 5.46 0.18 6.36
CA VAL A 71 4.60 1.30 5.96
C VAL A 71 4.07 1.01 4.56
N VAL A 72 2.75 0.83 4.44
CA VAL A 72 2.08 0.60 3.16
C VAL A 72 1.07 1.71 2.91
N ARG A 73 0.96 2.16 1.64
CA ARG A 73 0.07 3.26 1.25
C ARG A 73 -1.12 2.71 0.49
N THR A 74 -2.33 3.08 0.87
CA THR A 74 -3.56 2.76 0.15
C THR A 74 -4.31 4.04 -0.23
N LYS A 75 -5.24 3.93 -1.18
CA LYS A 75 -6.11 5.05 -1.58
C LYS A 75 -7.40 5.11 -0.75
N GLU A 76 -7.80 3.99 -0.18
CA GLU A 76 -9.07 3.84 0.53
C GLU A 76 -8.98 2.80 1.65
N LEU A 77 -9.94 2.89 2.56
CA LEU A 77 -10.23 1.95 3.64
C LEU A 77 -11.74 1.61 3.59
N PRO A 78 -12.17 0.41 4.04
CA PRO A 78 -11.33 -0.66 4.58
C PRO A 78 -10.50 -1.36 3.49
N VAL A 79 -9.40 -1.98 3.90
CA VAL A 79 -8.52 -2.74 3.00
C VAL A 79 -8.07 -4.04 3.65
N THR A 80 -7.81 -5.06 2.84
CA THR A 80 -7.25 -6.33 3.31
C THR A 80 -5.75 -6.37 3.04
N LEU A 81 -4.95 -6.62 4.06
CA LEU A 81 -3.52 -6.89 3.96
C LEU A 81 -3.28 -8.39 3.95
N LEU A 82 -2.49 -8.85 2.99
CA LEU A 82 -1.93 -10.19 2.92
C LEU A 82 -0.48 -10.11 3.40
N VAL A 83 -0.20 -10.75 4.54
CA VAL A 83 1.13 -10.77 5.15
C VAL A 83 1.71 -12.16 5.07
N SER A 84 2.89 -12.28 4.48
CA SER A 84 3.53 -13.57 4.26
C SER A 84 5.04 -13.51 4.50
N PHE A 85 5.56 -14.62 5.04
CA PHE A 85 6.99 -14.84 5.20
C PHE A 85 7.29 -16.34 5.07
N VAL A 86 8.49 -16.68 4.61
CA VAL A 86 8.89 -18.07 4.37
C VAL A 86 8.87 -18.84 5.71
N GLY A 87 8.19 -19.98 5.73
CA GLY A 87 8.03 -20.79 6.94
C GLY A 87 6.83 -20.41 7.83
N TYR A 88 6.03 -19.41 7.42
CA TYR A 88 4.84 -18.95 8.17
C TYR A 88 3.57 -19.08 7.33
N ALA A 89 2.44 -19.20 8.01
CA ALA A 89 1.13 -19.14 7.38
C ALA A 89 0.88 -17.70 6.92
N THR A 90 0.23 -17.54 5.77
CA THR A 90 -0.16 -16.20 5.29
C THR A 90 -1.29 -15.67 6.17
N SER A 91 -1.07 -14.52 6.81
CA SER A 91 -2.10 -13.84 7.60
C SER A 91 -2.89 -12.87 6.70
N VAL A 92 -4.21 -12.85 6.90
CA VAL A 92 -5.15 -11.98 6.17
C VAL A 92 -5.78 -11.02 7.17
N ILE A 93 -5.43 -9.74 7.09
CA ILE A 93 -5.83 -8.73 8.07
C ILE A 93 -6.69 -7.66 7.40
N GLU A 94 -7.90 -7.43 7.92
CA GLU A 94 -8.72 -6.30 7.50
C GLU A 94 -8.38 -5.06 8.32
N VAL A 95 -8.08 -3.96 7.64
CA VAL A 95 -7.75 -2.67 8.22
C VAL A 95 -8.86 -1.69 7.89
N TYR A 96 -9.54 -1.21 8.92
CA TYR A 96 -10.67 -0.27 8.80
C TYR A 96 -10.24 1.18 9.05
N GLU A 97 -9.18 1.39 9.83
CA GLU A 97 -8.64 2.69 10.24
C GLU A 97 -7.11 2.64 10.23
N SER A 98 -6.46 3.80 10.04
CA SER A 98 -4.98 3.91 9.97
C SER A 98 -4.41 4.94 10.96
N SER A 99 -5.19 5.29 11.99
CA SER A 99 -4.82 6.26 13.02
C SER A 99 -3.71 5.73 13.95
N GLU A 100 -3.66 4.42 14.18
CA GLU A 100 -2.71 3.75 15.06
C GLU A 100 -1.93 2.65 14.33
N PRO A 101 -0.65 2.41 14.72
CA PRO A 101 0.11 1.30 14.19
C PRO A 101 -0.51 -0.04 14.58
N ILE A 102 -0.55 -0.99 13.65
CA ILE A 102 -1.07 -2.34 13.89
C ILE A 102 0.06 -3.35 14.11
N THR A 103 -0.15 -4.32 14.99
CA THR A 103 0.75 -5.47 15.16
C THR A 103 0.13 -6.70 14.52
N ILE A 104 0.86 -7.33 13.61
CA ILE A 104 0.42 -8.52 12.87
C ILE A 104 1.23 -9.71 13.36
N PHE A 105 0.54 -10.71 13.91
CA PHE A 105 1.15 -11.96 14.35
C PHE A 105 1.15 -12.96 13.19
N LEU A 106 2.31 -13.54 12.91
CA LEU A 106 2.43 -14.67 11.99
C LEU A 106 2.59 -15.96 12.81
N HIS A 107 1.88 -16.99 12.36
CA HIS A 107 1.97 -18.33 12.90
C HIS A 107 2.92 -19.16 12.03
N GLU A 108 3.81 -19.93 12.64
CA GLU A 108 4.65 -20.87 11.89
C GLU A 108 3.77 -21.82 11.07
N ASN A 109 4.10 -22.01 9.79
CA ASN A 109 3.43 -22.99 8.95
C ASN A 109 4.07 -24.35 9.20
N ILE A 110 3.55 -25.07 10.19
CA ILE A 110 3.98 -26.42 10.55
C ILE A 110 3.47 -27.47 9.55
N GLY A 111 3.13 -27.07 8.32
CA GLY A 111 2.71 -27.95 7.25
C GLY A 111 3.81 -28.96 6.96
N TYR A 112 3.59 -30.21 7.39
CA TYR A 112 4.38 -31.38 7.05
C TYR A 112 4.85 -31.28 5.60
N LEU A 113 6.16 -31.07 5.42
CA LEU A 113 6.82 -31.26 4.15
C LEU A 113 6.51 -32.70 3.74
N ASN A 114 5.58 -32.91 2.81
CA ASN A 114 5.56 -34.14 2.03
C ASN A 114 6.89 -34.16 1.29
N GLU A 115 7.89 -34.75 1.94
CA GLU A 115 9.15 -35.14 1.34
C GLU A 115 8.78 -35.98 0.12
N ILE A 116 8.92 -35.39 -1.06
CA ILE A 116 8.72 -36.13 -2.31
C ILE A 116 9.91 -37.09 -2.38
N VAL A 117 9.74 -38.29 -1.82
CA VAL A 117 10.67 -39.39 -2.06
C VAL A 117 10.38 -39.91 -3.46
N VAL A 118 11.14 -39.41 -4.43
CA VAL A 118 11.19 -39.99 -5.77
C VAL A 118 12.00 -41.29 -5.67
N VAL A 119 11.33 -42.42 -5.40
CA VAL A 119 11.92 -43.73 -5.64
C VAL A 119 11.62 -44.10 -7.09
N GLY A 120 12.54 -43.77 -7.99
CA GLY A 120 12.54 -44.32 -9.34
C GLY A 120 13.05 -45.76 -9.28
N TYR A 121 12.17 -46.75 -9.34
CA TYR A 121 12.58 -48.10 -9.73
C TYR A 121 12.90 -48.10 -11.21
N GLY A 122 14.16 -48.38 -11.54
CA GLY A 122 14.57 -48.66 -12.90
C GLY A 122 13.96 -49.98 -13.39
N THR A 123 13.39 -49.95 -14.59
CA THR A 123 13.36 -51.04 -15.56
C THR A 123 13.40 -50.43 -16.95
#